data_AF-A0A1Z9VIR7-F1
#
_entry.id   AF-A0A1Z9VIR7-F1
#
_cell.length_a   1.000
_cell.length_b   1.000
_cell.length_c   1.000
_cell.angle_alpha   90.00
_cell.angle_beta   90.00
_cell.angle_gamma   90.00
#
_symmetry.space_group_name_H-M   'P 1'
#
loop_
_entity.id
_entity.type
_entity.pdbx_description
1 polymer ?
#
loop_
_entity_poly.entity_id
_entity_poly.type
_entity_poly.pdbx_seq_one_letter_code
_entity_poly.pdbx_strand_id
1 'polypeptide(L)'
;MTKTWLLSLQRCGSINSFKIDGKVYKTKYKIHGLWKQNWIKTARNCKPCGKMTPNGSCEEKNHNIMKIYKKINSYWKSCKNKNDIGFWKHEYEKHGACTGLTSDQYFVNTINLFEEAVKRGDGYIDKFYKSNKKEARVYVYYNKKREFELHRGYKNR
;
A
#
# COMPACT_ATOMS: atom_id res chain seq x y z
N MET A 1 11.02 12.64 15.27
CA MET A 1 11.07 11.22 14.82
C MET A 1 10.25 11.09 13.55
N THR A 2 10.85 10.63 12.45
CA THR A 2 10.14 10.32 11.21
C THR A 2 9.13 9.20 11.47
N LYS A 3 7.86 9.40 11.07
CA LYS A 3 6.85 8.33 11.14
C LYS A 3 7.25 7.26 10.13
N THR A 4 7.67 6.10 10.61
CA THR A 4 8.02 4.96 9.74
C THR A 4 6.74 4.22 9.38
N TRP A 5 6.54 4.01 8.09
CA TRP A 5 5.48 3.18 7.52
C TRP A 5 6.09 1.92 6.92
N LEU A 6 5.27 0.92 6.65
CA LEU A 6 5.66 -0.29 5.94
C LEU A 6 4.78 -0.46 4.72
N LEU A 7 5.41 -0.55 3.55
CA LEU A 7 4.79 -1.16 2.39
C LEU A 7 4.86 -2.67 2.57
N SER A 8 3.70 -3.27 2.86
CA SER A 8 3.51 -4.71 2.97
C SER A 8 3.20 -5.29 1.59
N LEU A 9 4.05 -6.22 1.15
CA LEU A 9 3.99 -6.87 -0.15
C LEU A 9 3.83 -8.37 0.03
N GLN A 10 2.69 -8.92 -0.39
CA GLN A 10 2.41 -10.34 -0.25
C GLN A 10 2.91 -11.10 -1.47
N ARG A 11 3.56 -12.25 -1.23
CA ARG A 11 3.92 -13.16 -2.31
C ARG A 11 2.70 -13.99 -2.70
N CYS A 12 2.07 -13.66 -3.83
CA CYS A 12 1.04 -14.53 -4.40
C CYS A 12 1.76 -15.63 -5.22
N GLY A 13 1.28 -16.87 -5.22
CA GLY A 13 1.97 -18.03 -5.82
C GLY A 13 2.27 -17.97 -7.33
N SER A 14 1.98 -16.86 -8.01
CA SER A 14 2.27 -16.62 -9.43
C SER A 14 3.08 -15.35 -9.65
N ILE A 15 3.88 -15.34 -10.71
CA ILE A 15 4.56 -14.13 -11.20
C ILE A 15 3.52 -13.22 -11.86
N ASN A 16 3.50 -11.97 -11.45
CA ASN A 16 2.62 -10.93 -11.96
C ASN A 16 3.41 -10.03 -12.92
N SER A 17 2.73 -9.49 -13.93
CA SER A 17 3.32 -8.54 -14.89
C SER A 17 2.60 -7.20 -14.79
N PHE A 18 3.35 -6.12 -14.67
CA PHE A 18 2.85 -4.75 -14.56
C PHE A 18 3.47 -3.86 -15.62
N LYS A 19 2.67 -3.01 -16.26
CA LYS A 19 3.14 -2.01 -17.23
C LYS A 19 3.30 -0.66 -16.53
N ILE A 20 4.55 -0.28 -16.26
CA ILE A 20 4.91 0.96 -15.57
C ILE A 20 5.73 1.82 -16.54
N ASP A 21 5.28 3.04 -16.81
CA ASP A 21 5.92 3.98 -17.75
C ASP A 21 6.27 3.34 -19.11
N GLY A 22 5.36 2.53 -19.64
CA GLY A 22 5.54 1.84 -20.92
C GLY A 22 6.36 0.55 -20.87
N LYS A 23 7.09 0.28 -19.78
CA LYS A 23 7.92 -0.91 -19.60
C LYS A 23 7.19 -1.99 -18.79
N VAL A 24 7.44 -3.26 -19.13
CA VAL A 24 6.87 -4.40 -18.41
C VAL A 24 7.83 -4.85 -17.32
N TYR A 25 7.33 -4.92 -16.10
CA TYR A 25 8.03 -5.43 -14.94
C TYR A 25 7.35 -6.70 -14.43
N LYS A 26 8.14 -7.69 -14.04
CA LYS A 26 7.66 -8.95 -13.47
C LYS A 26 8.02 -9.02 -12.00
N THR A 27 7.07 -9.45 -11.16
CA THR A 27 7.30 -9.63 -9.72
C THR A 27 6.42 -10.72 -9.14
N LYS A 28 6.94 -11.45 -8.16
CA LYS A 28 6.15 -12.41 -7.35
C LYS A 28 5.27 -11.74 -6.28
N TYR A 29 5.31 -10.41 -6.17
CA TYR A 29 4.63 -9.66 -5.14
C TYR A 29 3.39 -8.92 -5.64
N LYS A 30 2.41 -8.79 -4.75
CA LYS A 30 1.30 -7.83 -4.86
C LYS A 30 1.24 -6.97 -3.61
N ILE A 31 0.60 -5.82 -3.73
CA ILE A 31 0.36 -4.93 -2.59
C ILE A 31 -0.58 -5.64 -1.61
N HIS A 32 -0.15 -5.75 -0.35
CA HIS A 32 -1.02 -6.11 0.76
C HIS A 32 -1.54 -4.82 1.41
N GLY A 33 -0.64 -3.90 1.78
CA GLY A 33 -1.06 -2.56 2.20
C GLY A 33 0.06 -1.66 2.69
N LEU A 34 -0.29 -0.44 3.10
CA LEU A 34 0.65 0.57 3.61
C LEU A 34 0.33 0.88 5.08
N TRP A 35 1.18 0.43 5.99
CA TRP A 35 0.85 0.36 7.41
C TRP A 35 1.79 1.20 8.27
N LYS A 36 1.22 2.01 9.17
CA LYS A 36 2.00 2.79 10.14
C LYS A 36 2.67 1.86 11.17
N GLN A 37 3.95 2.11 11.47
CA GLN A 37 4.62 1.43 12.59
C GLN A 37 4.11 1.94 13.95
N ASN A 38 4.17 1.08 14.98
CA ASN A 38 3.69 1.32 16.35
C ASN A 38 2.16 1.46 16.51
N TRP A 39 1.44 0.52 15.90
CA TRP A 39 -0.02 0.40 15.86
C TRP A 39 -0.72 0.43 17.24
N ILE A 40 -0.11 -0.15 18.29
CA ILE A 40 -0.75 -0.39 19.60
C ILE A 40 -1.20 0.89 20.31
N LYS A 41 -0.57 2.05 20.05
CA LYS A 41 -0.93 3.33 20.70
C LYS A 41 -1.77 4.27 19.82
N THR A 42 -1.80 4.10 18.50
CA THR A 42 -2.45 5.06 17.59
C THR A 42 -3.73 4.54 16.94
N ALA A 43 -4.00 3.24 16.97
CA ALA A 43 -5.21 2.66 16.36
C ALA A 43 -6.52 3.14 17.02
N ARG A 44 -6.48 3.57 18.29
CA ARG A 44 -7.68 4.03 19.02
C ARG A 44 -8.19 5.41 18.58
N ASN A 45 -7.40 6.22 17.88
CA ASN A 45 -7.71 7.64 17.67
C ASN A 45 -7.72 8.10 16.20
N CYS A 46 -7.49 7.21 15.24
CA CYS A 46 -7.75 7.57 13.84
C CYS A 46 -9.25 7.45 13.62
N LYS A 47 -9.95 8.55 13.33
CA LYS A 47 -11.36 8.48 12.94
C LYS A 47 -11.41 7.69 11.63
N PRO A 48 -11.96 6.46 11.61
CA PRO A 48 -12.19 5.78 10.35
C PRO A 48 -13.07 6.69 9.51
N CYS A 49 -12.87 6.68 8.19
CA CYS A 49 -13.85 7.33 7.33
C CYS A 49 -15.23 6.72 7.65
N GLY A 50 -16.30 7.52 7.64
CA GLY A 50 -17.66 7.00 7.80
C GLY A 50 -17.94 5.84 6.83
N LYS A 51 -18.98 5.04 7.07
CA LYS A 51 -19.28 3.80 6.31
C LYS A 51 -19.00 3.98 4.81
N MET A 52 -18.04 3.23 4.26
CA MET A 52 -17.81 3.24 2.81
C MET A 52 -19.02 2.64 2.10
N THR A 53 -19.61 3.38 1.15
CA THR A 53 -20.75 2.98 0.32
C THR A 53 -20.40 1.81 -0.60
N PRO A 54 -21.40 1.13 -1.20
CA PRO A 54 -21.16 0.10 -2.23
C PRO A 54 -20.31 0.58 -3.41
N ASN A 55 -20.25 1.89 -3.66
CA ASN A 55 -19.43 2.51 -4.71
C ASN A 55 -18.01 2.88 -4.22
N GLY A 56 -17.66 2.49 -3.00
CA GLY A 56 -16.35 2.74 -2.41
C GLY A 56 -16.10 4.20 -1.99
N SER A 57 -17.16 5.00 -1.83
CA SER A 57 -17.07 6.35 -1.26
C SER A 57 -17.28 6.31 0.25
N CYS A 58 -16.40 6.91 1.06
CA CYS A 58 -16.79 7.22 2.44
C CYS A 58 -17.59 8.53 2.48
N GLU A 59 -18.53 8.65 3.42
CA GLU A 59 -19.44 9.80 3.56
C GLU A 59 -18.75 11.12 3.96
N GLU A 60 -17.43 11.11 4.22
CA GLU A 60 -16.63 12.34 4.28
C GLU A 60 -16.42 12.90 2.86
N LYS A 61 -17.47 13.54 2.31
CA LYS A 61 -17.61 14.46 1.15
C LYS A 61 -16.72 14.35 -0.11
N ASN A 62 -15.62 13.59 -0.17
CA ASN A 62 -14.61 13.64 -1.24
C ASN A 62 -13.90 12.29 -1.50
N HIS A 63 -14.46 11.16 -1.07
CA HIS A 63 -13.86 9.85 -1.34
C HIS A 63 -14.48 9.24 -2.59
N ASN A 64 -13.74 9.21 -3.70
CA ASN A 64 -14.19 8.57 -4.93
C ASN A 64 -13.12 7.62 -5.46
N ILE A 65 -13.07 6.41 -4.89
CA ILE A 65 -12.18 5.35 -5.35
C ILE A 65 -12.44 4.98 -6.82
N MET A 66 -13.64 5.26 -7.36
CA MET A 66 -14.01 4.95 -8.74
C MET A 66 -13.15 5.71 -9.75
N LYS A 67 -12.70 6.93 -9.43
CA LYS A 67 -11.77 7.68 -10.30
C LYS A 67 -10.46 6.95 -10.54
N ILE A 68 -9.97 6.23 -9.53
CA ILE A 68 -8.70 5.49 -9.58
C ILE A 68 -8.91 3.97 -9.61
N TYR A 69 -10.15 3.50 -9.69
CA TYR A 69 -10.52 2.09 -9.58
C TYR A 69 -9.78 1.24 -10.61
N LYS A 70 -9.70 1.71 -11.87
CA LYS A 70 -8.94 0.99 -12.90
C LYS A 70 -7.48 0.80 -12.49
N LYS A 71 -6.83 1.85 -11.96
CA LYS A 71 -5.44 1.78 -11.48
C LYS A 71 -5.32 0.85 -10.27
N ILE A 72 -6.15 1.01 -9.24
CA ILE A 72 -6.11 0.14 -8.05
C ILE A 72 -6.37 -1.32 -8.43
N ASN A 73 -7.38 -1.58 -9.25
CA ASN A 73 -7.72 -2.92 -9.71
C ASN A 73 -6.56 -3.57 -10.48
N SER A 74 -5.76 -2.81 -11.23
CA SER A 74 -4.59 -3.37 -11.91
C SER A 74 -3.42 -3.68 -10.97
N TYR A 75 -3.23 -2.89 -9.90
CA TYR A 75 -2.02 -2.94 -9.07
C TYR A 75 -2.19 -3.59 -7.69
N TRP A 76 -3.39 -3.56 -7.12
CA TRP A 76 -3.65 -3.89 -5.72
C TRP A 76 -4.77 -4.93 -5.55
N LYS A 77 -4.69 -6.03 -6.30
CA LYS A 77 -5.61 -7.17 -6.08
C LYS A 77 -5.18 -8.01 -4.88
N SER A 78 -6.14 -8.50 -4.11
CA SER A 78 -5.86 -9.44 -3.03
C SER A 78 -5.27 -10.75 -3.58
N CYS A 79 -4.32 -11.37 -2.85
CA CYS A 79 -3.91 -12.74 -3.16
C CYS A 79 -4.96 -13.79 -2.73
N LYS A 80 -5.87 -13.44 -1.81
CA LYS A 80 -6.74 -14.39 -1.11
C LYS A 80 -8.23 -14.19 -1.38
N ASN A 81 -8.67 -12.95 -1.62
CA ASN A 81 -10.08 -12.61 -1.73
C ASN A 81 -10.46 -12.31 -3.19
N LYS A 82 -11.68 -12.70 -3.59
CA LYS A 82 -12.28 -12.28 -4.87
C LYS A 82 -12.92 -10.88 -4.80
N ASN A 83 -13.22 -10.40 -3.59
CA ASN A 83 -13.80 -9.08 -3.36
C ASN A 83 -12.70 -8.05 -3.05
N ASP A 84 -12.16 -7.43 -4.10
CA ASP A 84 -11.11 -6.43 -3.98
C ASP A 84 -11.62 -5.11 -3.33
N ILE A 85 -12.88 -4.72 -3.55
CA ILE A 85 -13.45 -3.49 -2.98
C ILE A 85 -13.52 -3.55 -1.45
N GLY A 86 -14.03 -4.66 -0.91
CA GLY A 86 -14.08 -4.87 0.54
C GLY A 86 -12.69 -4.93 1.18
N PHE A 87 -11.71 -5.45 0.44
CA PHE A 87 -10.32 -5.46 0.86
C PHE A 87 -9.72 -4.04 0.89
N TRP A 88 -9.91 -3.23 -0.16
CA TRP A 88 -9.44 -1.84 -0.18
C TRP A 88 -10.10 -0.99 0.91
N LYS A 89 -11.40 -1.20 1.15
CA LYS A 89 -12.12 -0.60 2.27
C LYS A 89 -11.41 -0.87 3.59
N HIS A 90 -11.12 -2.14 3.86
CA HIS A 90 -10.43 -2.57 5.08
C HIS A 90 -9.06 -1.89 5.21
N GLU A 91 -8.26 -1.90 4.14
CA GLU A 91 -6.92 -1.30 4.16
C GLU A 91 -6.96 0.21 4.42
N TYR A 92 -7.92 0.94 3.86
CA TYR A 92 -8.04 2.37 4.10
C TYR A 92 -8.60 2.68 5.50
N GLU A 93 -9.73 2.09 5.90
CA GLU A 93 -10.37 2.36 7.19
C GLU A 93 -9.44 2.04 8.36
N LYS A 94 -8.69 0.94 8.24
CA LYS A 94 -7.73 0.53 9.25
C LYS A 94 -6.46 1.38 9.14
N HIS A 95 -5.78 1.35 8.00
CA HIS A 95 -4.42 1.88 7.90
C HIS A 95 -4.34 3.28 7.28
N GLY A 96 -5.07 3.50 6.20
CA GLY A 96 -5.04 4.75 5.43
C GLY A 96 -5.58 5.96 6.19
N ALA A 97 -6.67 5.84 6.94
CA ALA A 97 -7.28 6.94 7.71
C ALA A 97 -6.30 7.58 8.71
N CYS A 98 -5.31 6.81 9.19
CA CYS A 98 -4.26 7.30 10.08
C CYS A 98 -3.18 8.18 9.41
N THR A 99 -3.20 8.31 8.08
CA THR A 99 -2.26 9.15 7.33
C THR A 99 -2.67 10.63 7.33
N GLY A 100 -3.97 10.91 7.49
CA GLY A 100 -4.56 12.23 7.21
C GLY A 100 -4.66 12.56 5.72
N LEU A 101 -4.42 11.58 4.84
CA LEU A 101 -4.66 11.69 3.41
C LEU A 101 -6.09 11.27 3.08
N THR A 102 -6.59 11.77 1.97
CA THR A 102 -7.78 11.22 1.31
C THR A 102 -7.52 9.80 0.82
N SER A 103 -8.58 9.03 0.57
CA SER A 103 -8.44 7.64 0.10
C SER A 103 -7.71 7.55 -1.24
N ASP A 104 -8.00 8.44 -2.17
CA ASP A 104 -7.33 8.49 -3.47
C ASP A 104 -5.82 8.78 -3.32
N GLN A 105 -5.45 9.74 -2.49
CA GLN A 105 -4.04 10.02 -2.18
C GLN A 105 -3.35 8.81 -1.53
N TYR A 106 -4.01 8.14 -0.59
CA TYR A 106 -3.46 6.93 0.06
C TYR A 106 -3.20 5.82 -0.96
N PHE A 107 -4.18 5.51 -1.81
CA PHE A 107 -4.06 4.45 -2.81
C PHE A 107 -3.03 4.78 -3.88
N VAL A 108 -3.04 6.01 -4.41
CA VAL A 108 -2.06 6.45 -5.42
C VAL A 108 -0.65 6.41 -4.85
N ASN A 109 -0.43 6.92 -3.64
CA ASN A 109 0.89 6.87 -3.02
C ASN A 109 1.37 5.44 -2.80
N THR A 110 0.50 4.54 -2.34
CA THR A 110 0.87 3.13 -2.13
C THR A 110 1.23 2.45 -3.45
N ILE A 111 0.49 2.72 -4.53
CA ILE A 111 0.80 2.18 -5.85
C ILE A 111 2.14 2.74 -6.36
N ASN A 112 2.41 4.04 -6.18
CA ASN A 112 3.69 4.62 -6.58
C ASN A 112 4.88 3.99 -5.83
N LEU A 113 4.74 3.73 -4.52
CA LEU A 113 5.75 3.00 -3.74
C LEU A 113 5.95 1.57 -4.25
N PHE A 114 4.87 0.89 -4.62
CA PHE A 114 4.94 -0.45 -5.21
C PHE A 114 5.64 -0.43 -6.57
N GLU A 115 5.28 0.51 -7.44
CA GLU A 115 5.93 0.70 -8.74
C GLU A 115 7.44 0.94 -8.56
N GLU A 116 7.85 1.76 -7.59
CA GLU A 116 9.25 1.99 -7.26
C GLU A 116 9.94 0.71 -6.74
N ALA A 117 9.28 -0.06 -5.87
CA ALA A 117 9.83 -1.30 -5.34
C ALA A 117 10.03 -2.34 -6.45
N VAL A 118 9.06 -2.46 -7.36
CA VAL A 118 9.11 -3.36 -8.52
C VAL A 118 10.19 -2.92 -9.51
N LYS A 119 10.37 -1.61 -9.74
CA LYS A 119 11.47 -1.07 -10.54
C LYS A 119 12.85 -1.42 -9.97
N ARG A 120 12.98 -1.50 -8.63
CA ARG A 120 14.20 -1.97 -7.93
C ARG A 120 14.38 -3.50 -7.95
N GLY A 121 13.34 -4.25 -8.34
CA GLY A 121 13.38 -5.69 -8.56
C GLY A 121 13.09 -6.56 -7.33
N ASP A 122 12.73 -7.83 -7.57
CA ASP A 122 12.39 -8.79 -6.51
C ASP A 122 13.53 -9.00 -5.51
N GLY A 123 14.79 -8.96 -5.96
CA GLY A 123 15.96 -9.06 -5.08
C GLY A 123 16.08 -7.90 -4.08
N TYR A 124 15.55 -6.72 -4.38
CA TYR A 124 15.42 -5.64 -3.40
C TYR A 124 14.32 -5.94 -2.38
N ILE A 125 13.15 -6.40 -2.85
CA ILE A 125 11.99 -6.71 -2.00
C ILE A 125 12.29 -7.89 -1.05
N ASP A 126 13.00 -8.91 -1.55
CA ASP A 126 13.37 -10.12 -0.82
C ASP A 126 14.18 -9.83 0.45
N LYS A 127 14.96 -8.74 0.48
CA LYS A 127 15.70 -8.30 1.68
C LYS A 127 14.79 -8.02 2.88
N PHE A 128 13.51 -7.75 2.62
CA PHE A 128 12.51 -7.43 3.63
C PHE A 128 11.50 -8.57 3.84
N TYR A 129 11.71 -9.72 3.18
CA TYR A 129 10.78 -10.84 3.21
C TYR A 129 10.79 -11.57 4.56
N LYS A 130 9.60 -11.89 5.06
CA LYS A 130 9.40 -12.66 6.29
C LYS A 130 8.63 -13.93 5.96
N SER A 131 9.34 -15.08 5.98
CA SER A 131 8.80 -16.39 5.61
C SER A 131 7.57 -16.79 6.43
N ASN A 132 7.59 -16.56 7.74
CA ASN A 132 6.49 -16.84 8.66
C ASN A 132 5.22 -16.01 8.38
N LYS A 133 5.33 -14.89 7.69
CA LYS A 133 4.19 -14.03 7.30
C LYS A 133 3.86 -14.13 5.81
N LYS A 134 4.71 -14.78 5.02
CA LYS A 134 4.61 -14.86 3.55
C LYS A 134 4.47 -13.47 2.89
N GLU A 135 5.12 -12.47 3.48
CA GLU A 135 5.07 -11.07 3.03
C GLU A 135 6.42 -10.38 3.26
N ALA A 136 6.75 -9.41 2.40
CA ALA A 136 7.85 -8.48 2.58
C ALA A 136 7.36 -7.16 3.19
N ARG A 137 8.14 -6.59 4.09
CA ARG A 137 7.80 -5.36 4.82
C ARG A 137 8.84 -4.29 4.54
N VAL A 138 8.66 -3.56 3.44
CA VAL A 138 9.61 -2.54 2.99
C VAL A 138 9.38 -1.27 3.80
N TYR A 139 10.44 -0.72 4.40
CA TYR A 139 10.33 0.52 5.16
C TYR A 139 10.05 1.72 4.25
N VAL A 140 9.13 2.57 4.68
CA VAL A 140 8.70 3.77 3.98
C VAL A 140 8.81 4.95 4.94
N TYR A 141 9.39 6.05 4.47
CA TYR A 141 9.42 7.30 5.20
C TYR A 141 8.30 8.20 4.74
N TYR A 142 7.64 8.86 5.69
CA TYR A 142 6.74 9.95 5.42
C TYR A 142 7.45 11.26 5.71
N ASN A 143 7.80 12.01 4.67
CA ASN A 143 8.61 13.21 4.78
C ASN A 143 7.77 14.42 5.26
N LYS A 144 8.42 15.55 5.56
CA LYS A 144 7.73 16.78 6.03
C LYS A 144 6.77 17.37 4.99
N LYS A 145 6.95 17.04 3.70
CA LYS A 145 6.08 17.44 2.59
C LYS A 145 4.87 16.52 2.40
N ARG A 146 4.67 15.53 3.28
CA ARG A 146 3.60 14.53 3.19
C ARG A 146 3.74 13.57 2.00
N GLU A 147 4.97 13.31 1.60
CA GLU A 147 5.27 12.33 0.55
C GLU A 147 5.85 11.06 1.17
N PHE A 148 5.52 9.93 0.55
CA PHE A 148 6.08 8.65 0.94
C PHE A 148 7.26 8.27 0.05
N GLU A 149 8.33 7.77 0.67
CA GLU A 149 9.55 7.34 -0.04
C GLU A 149 10.03 6.00 0.50
N LEU A 150 10.44 5.08 -0.40
CA LEU A 150 11.05 3.82 0.01
C LEU A 150 12.40 4.05 0.69
N HIS A 151 12.64 3.35 1.80
CA HIS A 151 13.96 3.30 2.41
C HIS A 151 14.98 2.79 1.38
N ARG A 152 16.06 3.55 1.21
CA ARG A 152 17.13 3.28 0.23
C ARG A 152 18.02 2.07 0.60
N GLY A 153 17.64 1.32 1.64
CA GLY A 153 18.47 0.28 2.23
C GLY A 153 19.59 0.90 3.08
N TYR A 154 20.07 0.14 4.06
CA TYR A 154 21.32 0.45 4.74
C TYR A 154 22.41 0.57 3.67
N LYS A 155 23.01 1.77 3.53
CA LYS A 155 24.41 1.81 3.12
C LYS A 155 25.15 1.15 4.28
N ASN A 156 25.79 0.01 4.04
CA ASN A 156 26.78 -0.49 4.98
C ASN A 156 27.77 0.65 5.23
N ARG A 157 27.76 1.17 6.46
CA ARG A 157 28.91 1.86 7.04
C ARG A 157 29.67 0.81 7.82
#